data_AF-A0A941UNH8-F1
#
_entry.id   AF-A0A941UNH8-F1
#
_cell.length_a   1.000
_cell.length_b   1.000
_cell.length_c   1.000
_cell.angle_alpha   90.00
_cell.angle_beta   90.00
_cell.angle_gamma   90.00
#
_symmetry.space_group_name_H-M   'P 1'
#
loop_
_entity.id
_entity.type
_entity.pdbx_description
1 polymer ?
#
loop_
_entity_poly.entity_id
_entity_poly.type
_entity_poly.pdbx_seq_one_letter_code
_entity_poly.pdbx_strand_id
1 'polypeptide(L)'
;ALETLTLHFCGEIRLNHWYRRAAEWHTEPVIRHIYRLLSQDEARHGGAYLRYMKKYLAEVGDSARAAFAKVGVLMASARRTAQALHPTNLHVNKALFPNDTVQSRLPDPAWLERWLDAQIRFDDAWEGKVVERILHNMGLLFERTFGSVQELNRYRKEVAARLAAA
;
A
#
# COMPACT_ATOMS: atom_id res chain seq x y z
N ALA A 1 -1.55 4.30 -15.61
CA ALA A 1 -0.13 4.32 -15.18
C ALA A 1 0.04 4.87 -13.76
N LEU A 2 -0.36 6.12 -13.47
CA LEU A 2 -0.13 6.78 -12.17
C LEU A 2 -0.79 6.07 -10.97
N GLU A 3 -2.02 5.59 -11.14
CA GLU A 3 -2.72 4.83 -10.10
C GLU A 3 -2.01 3.51 -9.82
N THR A 4 -1.65 2.75 -10.87
CA THR A 4 -0.88 1.50 -10.77
C THR A 4 0.46 1.73 -10.08
N LEU A 5 1.18 2.80 -10.42
CA LEU A 5 2.43 3.18 -9.77
C LEU A 5 2.26 3.36 -8.26
N THR A 6 1.20 4.08 -7.84
CA THR A 6 0.92 4.31 -6.42
C THR A 6 0.46 3.05 -5.72
N LEU A 7 -0.30 2.20 -6.43
CA LEU A 7 -0.77 0.94 -5.91
C LEU A 7 0.40 0.02 -5.55
N HIS A 8 1.39 -0.11 -6.45
CA HIS A 8 2.61 -0.86 -6.17
C HIS A 8 3.43 -0.22 -5.06
N PHE A 9 3.61 1.11 -5.07
CA PHE A 9 4.29 1.81 -3.98
C PHE A 9 3.71 1.48 -2.59
N CYS A 10 2.38 1.55 -2.44
CA CYS A 10 1.71 1.18 -1.20
C CYS A 10 1.84 -0.32 -0.90
N GLY A 11 1.82 -1.16 -1.94
CA GLY A 11 2.11 -2.59 -1.84
C GLY A 11 3.50 -2.86 -1.23
N GLU A 12 4.55 -2.18 -1.70
CA GLU A 12 5.91 -2.36 -1.19
C GLU A 12 6.05 -1.94 0.27
N ILE A 13 5.38 -0.87 0.69
CA ILE A 13 5.32 -0.47 2.09
C ILE A 13 4.69 -1.59 2.93
N ARG A 14 3.62 -2.21 2.44
CA ARG A 14 2.92 -3.29 3.14
C ARG A 14 3.78 -4.55 3.21
N LEU A 15 4.36 -5.00 2.09
CA LEU A 15 5.26 -6.15 2.03
C LEU A 15 6.47 -5.96 2.95
N ASN A 16 7.05 -4.76 2.98
CA ASN A 16 8.10 -4.43 3.93
C ASN A 16 7.69 -4.75 5.38
N HIS A 17 6.50 -4.34 5.81
CA HIS A 17 6.01 -4.58 7.17
C HIS A 17 5.63 -6.04 7.41
N TRP A 18 5.00 -6.71 6.44
CA TRP A 18 4.71 -8.15 6.51
C TRP A 18 5.98 -8.96 6.76
N TYR A 19 7.04 -8.71 5.99
CA TYR A 19 8.31 -9.42 6.15
C TYR A 19 9.04 -9.05 7.45
N ARG A 20 8.95 -7.82 7.93
CA ARG A 20 9.46 -7.48 9.28
C ARG A 20 8.78 -8.30 10.36
N ARG A 21 7.45 -8.35 10.32
CA ARG A 21 6.67 -9.13 11.29
C ARG A 21 6.99 -10.62 11.19
N ALA A 22 7.11 -11.16 9.98
CA ALA A 22 7.50 -12.55 9.76
C ALA A 22 8.89 -12.86 10.36
N ALA A 23 9.88 -11.99 10.16
CA ALA A 23 11.21 -12.14 10.75
C ALA A 23 11.23 -12.08 12.29
N GLU A 24 10.29 -11.36 12.90
CA GLU A 24 10.09 -11.31 14.35
C GLU A 24 9.36 -12.55 14.88
N TRP A 25 8.44 -13.11 14.09
CA TRP A 25 7.65 -14.27 14.48
C TRP A 25 8.45 -15.58 14.41
N HIS A 26 9.25 -15.76 13.36
CA HIS A 26 10.02 -16.99 13.18
C HIS A 26 11.12 -17.16 14.23
N THR A 27 11.39 -18.41 14.62
CA THR A 27 12.48 -18.78 15.55
C THR A 27 13.74 -19.25 14.83
N GLU A 28 13.59 -19.88 13.67
CA GLU A 28 14.71 -20.43 12.89
C GLU A 28 15.58 -19.29 12.30
N PRO A 29 16.89 -19.25 12.59
CA PRO A 29 17.75 -18.12 12.25
C PRO A 29 17.87 -17.82 10.75
N VAL A 30 17.90 -18.83 9.87
CA VAL A 30 18.04 -18.64 8.42
C VAL A 30 16.78 -17.99 7.83
N ILE A 31 15.59 -18.48 8.19
CA ILE A 31 14.30 -17.93 7.76
C ILE A 31 14.16 -16.49 8.24
N ARG A 32 14.54 -16.18 9.48
CA ARG A 32 14.56 -14.79 9.99
C ARG A 32 15.48 -13.91 9.15
N HIS A 33 16.64 -14.42 8.76
CA HIS A 33 17.58 -13.68 7.93
C HIS A 33 17.00 -13.40 6.53
N ILE A 34 16.37 -14.40 5.91
CA ILE A 34 15.69 -14.26 4.61
C ILE A 34 14.61 -13.16 4.68
N TYR A 35 13.71 -13.20 5.66
CA TYR A 35 12.68 -12.17 5.79
C TYR A 35 13.23 -10.77 6.07
N ARG A 36 14.36 -10.65 6.78
CA ARG A 36 15.04 -9.36 6.95
C ARG A 36 15.57 -8.81 5.63
N LEU A 37 16.18 -9.66 4.80
CA LEU A 37 16.65 -9.28 3.48
C LEU A 37 15.48 -8.85 2.59
N LEU A 38 14.43 -9.68 2.49
CA LEU A 38 13.23 -9.34 1.72
C LEU A 38 12.63 -8.01 2.19
N SER A 39 12.47 -7.81 3.49
CA SER A 39 11.97 -6.53 4.03
C SER A 39 12.82 -5.34 3.57
N GLN A 40 14.15 -5.44 3.64
CA GLN A 40 15.05 -4.37 3.20
C GLN A 40 14.89 -4.10 1.70
N ASP A 41 14.69 -5.13 0.90
CA ASP A 41 14.49 -5.02 -0.53
C ASP A 41 13.19 -4.29 -0.86
N GLU A 42 12.08 -4.62 -0.18
CA GLU A 42 10.82 -3.90 -0.39
C GLU A 42 10.88 -2.44 0.05
N ALA A 43 11.70 -2.11 1.07
CA ALA A 43 11.97 -0.71 1.39
C ALA A 43 12.72 0.00 0.24
N ARG A 44 13.68 -0.68 -0.41
CA ARG A 44 14.39 -0.16 -1.57
C ARG A 44 13.48 -0.02 -2.78
N HIS A 45 12.58 -0.98 -3.02
CA HIS A 45 11.57 -0.91 -4.08
C HIS A 45 10.60 0.25 -3.85
N GLY A 46 10.08 0.42 -2.63
CA GLY A 46 9.28 1.59 -2.25
C GLY A 46 10.01 2.91 -2.53
N GLY A 47 11.31 2.98 -2.20
CA GLY A 47 12.16 4.12 -2.53
C GLY A 47 12.31 4.37 -4.04
N ALA A 48 12.34 3.33 -4.86
CA ALA A 48 12.38 3.45 -6.32
C ALA A 48 11.07 4.00 -6.89
N TYR A 49 9.93 3.47 -6.45
CA TYR A 49 8.62 3.99 -6.84
C TYR A 49 8.44 5.46 -6.41
N LEU A 50 8.88 5.82 -5.19
CA LEU A 50 8.81 7.19 -4.71
C LEU A 50 9.55 8.18 -5.63
N ARG A 51 10.72 7.79 -6.19
CA ARG A 51 11.44 8.61 -7.17
C ARG A 51 10.62 8.84 -8.43
N TYR A 52 9.98 7.81 -8.96
CA TYR A 52 9.10 7.94 -10.13
C TYR A 52 7.87 8.79 -9.82
N MET A 53 7.28 8.64 -8.64
CA MET A 53 6.16 9.48 -8.20
C MET A 53 6.57 10.96 -8.15
N LYS A 54 7.74 11.28 -7.57
CA LYS A 54 8.27 12.66 -7.58
C LYS A 54 8.48 13.20 -8.99
N LYS A 55 9.04 12.39 -9.89
CA LYS A 55 9.20 12.75 -11.31
C LYS A 55 7.84 13.10 -11.95
N TYR A 56 6.83 12.24 -11.80
CA TYR A 56 5.51 12.49 -12.38
C TYR A 56 4.78 13.68 -11.75
N LEU A 57 5.03 14.01 -10.48
CA LEU A 57 4.51 15.25 -9.90
C LEU A 57 5.05 16.49 -10.60
N ALA A 58 6.32 16.49 -10.99
CA ALA A 58 6.92 17.60 -11.74
C ALA A 58 6.40 17.67 -13.19
N GLU A 59 6.15 16.52 -13.82
CA GLU A 59 5.73 16.45 -15.24
C GLU A 59 4.24 16.72 -15.44
N VAL A 60 3.36 16.18 -14.59
CA VAL A 60 1.90 16.22 -14.79
C VAL A 60 1.10 16.77 -13.61
N GLY A 61 1.79 17.34 -12.60
CA GLY A 61 1.20 18.19 -11.57
C GLY A 61 -0.02 17.61 -10.87
N ASP A 62 -1.15 18.33 -10.92
CA ASP A 62 -2.38 17.97 -10.23
C ASP A 62 -2.99 16.65 -10.70
N SER A 63 -2.73 16.21 -11.94
CA SER A 63 -3.16 14.89 -12.42
C SER A 63 -2.47 13.76 -11.64
N ALA A 64 -1.17 13.91 -11.37
CA ALA A 64 -0.45 12.97 -10.50
C ALA A 64 -0.93 13.07 -9.05
N ARG A 65 -1.10 14.27 -8.51
CA ARG A 65 -1.61 14.46 -7.13
C ARG A 65 -2.97 13.79 -6.95
N ALA A 66 -3.89 13.92 -7.90
CA ALA A 66 -5.21 13.32 -7.84
C ALA A 66 -5.14 11.78 -7.84
N ALA A 67 -4.37 11.19 -8.76
CA ALA A 67 -4.19 9.74 -8.83
C ALA A 67 -3.54 9.17 -7.55
N PHE A 68 -2.47 9.82 -7.09
CA PHE A 68 -1.71 9.38 -5.93
C PHE A 68 -2.52 9.50 -4.64
N ALA A 69 -3.24 10.62 -4.45
CA ALA A 69 -4.11 10.79 -3.29
C ALA A 69 -5.30 9.82 -3.32
N LYS A 70 -5.88 9.53 -4.50
CA LYS A 70 -6.96 8.55 -4.65
C LYS A 70 -6.54 7.16 -4.20
N VAL A 71 -5.42 6.66 -4.72
CA VAL A 71 -4.92 5.33 -4.38
C VAL A 71 -4.36 5.30 -2.95
N GLY A 72 -3.68 6.35 -2.50
CA GLY A 72 -3.21 6.48 -1.13
C GLY A 72 -4.33 6.38 -0.11
N VAL A 73 -5.48 7.03 -0.35
CA VAL A 73 -6.68 6.88 0.50
C VAL A 73 -7.18 5.44 0.50
N LEU A 74 -7.30 4.80 -0.68
CA LEU A 74 -7.75 3.42 -0.77
C LEU A 74 -6.84 2.49 0.05
N MET A 75 -5.53 2.56 -0.19
CA MET A 75 -4.55 1.65 0.41
C MET A 75 -4.33 1.89 1.91
N ALA A 76 -4.56 3.11 2.39
CA ALA A 76 -4.50 3.45 3.81
C ALA A 76 -5.84 3.20 4.55
N SER A 77 -6.93 2.88 3.83
CA SER A 77 -8.25 2.63 4.42
C SER A 77 -8.51 1.17 4.79
N ALA A 78 -7.48 0.31 4.83
CA ALA A 78 -7.61 -1.13 5.02
C ALA A 78 -8.37 -1.54 6.30
N ARG A 79 -8.39 -0.69 7.34
CA ARG A 79 -9.20 -0.92 8.56
C ARG A 79 -10.72 -0.98 8.31
N ARG A 80 -11.19 -0.59 7.13
CA ARG A 80 -12.62 -0.66 6.74
C ARG A 80 -12.98 -1.96 6.02
N THR A 81 -12.00 -2.82 5.75
CA THR A 81 -12.19 -4.10 5.09
C THR A 81 -11.76 -5.22 6.02
N ALA A 82 -12.41 -6.39 5.92
CA ALA A 82 -12.08 -7.56 6.75
C ALA A 82 -10.66 -8.10 6.46
N GLN A 83 -10.08 -7.75 5.31
CA GLN A 83 -8.75 -8.19 4.87
C GLN A 83 -7.84 -6.99 4.59
N ALA A 84 -6.54 -7.16 4.83
CA ALA A 84 -5.52 -6.18 4.51
C ALA A 84 -5.46 -5.92 2.99
N LEU A 85 -5.57 -4.66 2.55
CA LEU A 85 -5.60 -4.33 1.12
C LEU A 85 -4.20 -4.39 0.50
N HIS A 86 -4.00 -5.30 -0.45
CA HIS A 86 -2.77 -5.50 -1.21
C HIS A 86 -3.08 -5.63 -2.71
N PRO A 87 -2.21 -5.19 -3.64
CA PRO A 87 -2.52 -5.25 -5.07
C PRO A 87 -2.99 -6.62 -5.59
N THR A 88 -2.55 -7.72 -4.96
CA THR A 88 -2.92 -9.09 -5.34
C THR A 88 -4.32 -9.53 -4.90
N ASN A 89 -4.96 -8.81 -3.97
CA ASN A 89 -6.27 -9.14 -3.43
C ASN A 89 -7.35 -8.08 -3.71
N LEU A 90 -7.02 -7.04 -4.48
CA LEU A 90 -7.99 -6.03 -4.89
C LEU A 90 -8.89 -6.54 -6.01
N HIS A 91 -10.20 -6.46 -5.80
CA HIS A 91 -11.19 -6.67 -6.85
C HIS A 91 -11.23 -5.46 -7.78
N VAL A 92 -10.95 -5.67 -9.06
CA VAL A 92 -10.85 -4.63 -10.10
C VAL A 92 -11.57 -5.01 -11.39
N ASN A 93 -12.08 -6.24 -11.53
CA ASN A 93 -12.80 -6.69 -12.72
C ASN A 93 -14.19 -7.25 -12.39
N LYS A 94 -15.22 -6.47 -12.72
CA LYS A 94 -16.64 -6.82 -12.47
C LYS A 94 -17.10 -8.09 -13.16
N ALA A 95 -16.61 -8.39 -14.37
CA ALA A 95 -17.05 -9.55 -15.14
C ALA A 95 -16.53 -10.87 -14.56
N LEU A 96 -15.43 -10.82 -13.80
CA LEU A 96 -14.78 -12.00 -13.23
C LEU A 96 -14.98 -12.10 -11.71
N PHE A 97 -15.70 -11.15 -11.11
CA PHE A 97 -16.01 -11.14 -9.68
C PHE A 97 -16.85 -12.38 -9.29
N PRO A 98 -16.54 -13.08 -8.17
CA PRO A 98 -15.53 -12.74 -7.15
C PRO A 98 -14.11 -13.30 -7.40
N ASN A 99 -13.87 -13.98 -8.53
CA ASN A 99 -12.60 -14.66 -8.85
C ASN A 99 -11.66 -13.82 -9.74
N ASP A 100 -11.72 -12.49 -9.58
CA ASP A 100 -10.95 -11.54 -10.39
C ASP A 100 -9.60 -11.18 -9.79
N THR A 101 -9.37 -11.45 -8.51
CA THR A 101 -8.09 -11.15 -7.84
C THR A 101 -7.02 -12.16 -8.23
N VAL A 102 -5.75 -11.76 -8.15
CA VAL A 102 -4.64 -12.70 -8.32
C VAL A 102 -4.73 -13.81 -7.27
N GLN A 103 -5.04 -13.45 -6.02
CA GLN A 103 -5.16 -14.38 -4.90
C GLN A 103 -6.23 -15.46 -5.15
N SER A 104 -7.38 -15.10 -5.74
CA SER A 104 -8.47 -16.03 -6.04
C SER A 104 -8.10 -17.13 -7.05
N ARG A 105 -7.01 -16.94 -7.79
CA ARG A 105 -6.54 -17.86 -8.83
C ARG A 105 -5.34 -18.70 -8.41
N LEU A 106 -4.83 -18.50 -7.20
CA LEU A 106 -3.77 -19.34 -6.66
C LEU A 106 -4.32 -20.73 -6.31
N PRO A 107 -3.47 -21.77 -6.27
CA PRO A 107 -3.88 -23.11 -5.86
C PRO A 107 -4.53 -23.17 -4.47
N ASP A 108 -4.12 -22.27 -3.57
CA ASP A 108 -4.71 -22.09 -2.23
C ASP A 108 -5.00 -20.60 -1.98
N PRO A 109 -6.19 -20.11 -2.36
CA PRO A 109 -6.56 -18.70 -2.22
C PRO A 109 -6.55 -18.19 -0.77
N ALA A 110 -6.77 -19.07 0.21
CA ALA A 110 -6.83 -18.70 1.62
C ALA A 110 -5.46 -18.69 2.30
N TRP A 111 -4.38 -19.11 1.62
CA TRP A 111 -3.04 -19.21 2.20
C TRP A 111 -2.55 -17.88 2.78
N LEU A 112 -2.68 -16.78 2.02
CA LEU A 112 -2.17 -15.48 2.45
C LEU A 112 -2.88 -14.97 3.72
N GLU A 113 -4.21 -15.14 3.79
CA GLU A 113 -4.99 -14.78 4.97
C GLU A 113 -4.53 -15.58 6.20
N ARG A 114 -4.39 -16.90 6.07
CA ARG A 114 -3.90 -17.75 7.17
C ARG A 114 -2.48 -17.39 7.58
N TRP A 115 -1.60 -17.05 6.63
CA TRP A 115 -0.23 -16.63 6.93
C TRP A 115 -0.21 -15.31 7.71
N LEU A 116 -1.01 -14.32 7.30
CA LEU A 116 -1.11 -13.03 7.98
C LEU A 116 -1.73 -13.15 9.37
N ASP A 117 -2.87 -13.83 9.49
CA ASP A 117 -3.68 -13.80 10.71
C ASP A 117 -3.23 -14.84 11.74
N ALA A 118 -3.03 -16.08 11.31
CA ALA A 118 -2.75 -17.19 12.22
C ALA A 118 -1.26 -17.39 12.48
N GLN A 119 -0.40 -17.20 11.47
CA GLN A 119 1.04 -17.40 11.62
C GLN A 119 1.69 -16.13 12.15
N ILE A 120 1.90 -15.11 11.32
CA ILE A 120 2.68 -13.94 11.74
C ILE A 120 1.90 -13.01 12.68
N ARG A 121 0.58 -13.17 12.78
CA ARG A 121 -0.34 -12.35 13.59
C ARG A 121 -0.16 -10.87 13.29
N PHE A 122 -0.43 -10.50 12.04
CA PHE A 122 -0.33 -9.11 11.56
C PHE A 122 -1.54 -8.31 12.04
N ASP A 123 -1.47 -7.84 13.28
CA ASP A 123 -2.57 -7.17 13.98
C ASP A 123 -2.74 -5.67 13.61
N ASP A 124 -3.72 -5.03 14.26
CA ASP A 124 -4.04 -3.61 14.08
C ASP A 124 -2.88 -2.65 14.38
N ALA A 125 -1.96 -3.05 15.26
CA ALA A 125 -0.78 -2.25 15.58
C ALA A 125 0.19 -2.25 14.39
N TRP A 126 0.37 -3.40 13.73
CA TRP A 126 1.15 -3.51 12.51
C TRP A 126 0.48 -2.82 11.32
N GLU A 127 -0.85 -2.94 11.19
CA GLU A 127 -1.60 -2.18 10.19
C GLU A 127 -1.46 -0.67 10.38
N GLY A 128 -1.47 -0.21 11.65
CA GLY A 128 -1.21 1.19 11.99
C GLY A 128 0.13 1.70 11.44
N LYS A 129 1.21 0.92 11.59
CA LYS A 129 2.54 1.26 11.06
C LYS A 129 2.56 1.40 9.53
N VAL A 130 1.81 0.54 8.83
CA VAL A 130 1.67 0.62 7.36
C VAL A 130 0.97 1.92 6.99
N VAL A 131 -0.16 2.23 7.63
CA VAL A 131 -0.93 3.45 7.38
C VAL A 131 -0.10 4.70 7.65
N GLU A 132 0.58 4.77 8.81
CA GLU A 132 1.48 5.87 9.17
C GLU A 132 2.57 6.07 8.11
N ARG A 133 3.19 4.98 7.63
CA ARG A 133 4.22 5.07 6.61
C ARG A 133 3.69 5.55 5.26
N ILE A 134 2.49 5.13 4.86
CA ILE A 134 1.82 5.64 3.65
C ILE A 134 1.55 7.14 3.79
N LEU A 135 0.90 7.57 4.89
CA LEU A 135 0.56 8.97 5.13
C LEU A 135 1.80 9.87 5.18
N HIS A 136 2.86 9.40 5.85
CA HIS A 136 4.13 10.11 5.89
C HIS A 136 4.71 10.35 4.49
N ASN A 137 4.80 9.30 3.65
CA ASN A 137 5.34 9.44 2.30
C ASN A 137 4.44 10.28 1.39
N MET A 138 3.11 10.17 1.50
CA MET A 138 2.19 11.07 0.80
C MET A 138 2.41 12.52 1.23
N GLY A 139 2.71 12.74 2.51
CA GLY A 139 3.02 14.07 3.01
C GLY A 139 4.32 14.64 2.46
N LEU A 140 5.36 13.81 2.29
CA LEU A 140 6.58 14.21 1.62
C LEU A 140 6.35 14.55 0.14
N LEU A 141 5.49 13.81 -0.56
CA LEU A 141 5.16 14.05 -1.96
C LEU A 141 4.33 15.32 -2.16
N PHE A 142 3.42 15.60 -1.23
CA PHE A 142 2.49 16.72 -1.35
C PHE A 142 2.91 17.96 -0.58
N GLU A 143 4.06 17.92 0.10
CA GLU A 143 4.59 19.00 0.95
C GLU A 143 3.55 19.43 2.00
N ARG A 144 2.86 18.45 2.59
CA ARG A 144 1.78 18.64 3.55
C ARG A 144 1.73 17.49 4.55
N THR A 145 1.62 17.77 5.83
CA THR A 145 1.47 16.72 6.84
C THR A 145 0.06 16.13 6.81
N PHE A 146 -0.04 14.80 6.93
CA PHE A 146 -1.30 14.07 7.10
C PHE A 146 -1.23 13.24 8.38
N GLY A 147 -2.03 13.62 9.39
CA GLY A 147 -2.18 12.84 10.63
C GLY A 147 -3.19 11.71 10.51
N SER A 148 -4.03 11.72 9.47
CA SER A 148 -5.09 10.74 9.28
C SER A 148 -5.46 10.52 7.81
N VAL A 149 -6.10 9.38 7.52
CA VAL A 149 -6.63 9.07 6.18
C VAL A 149 -7.73 10.06 5.78
N GLN A 150 -8.46 10.61 6.75
CA GLN A 150 -9.49 11.62 6.58
C GLN A 150 -8.90 12.92 6.02
N GLU A 151 -7.74 13.34 6.53
CA GLU A 151 -7.03 14.51 6.01
C GLU A 151 -6.51 14.28 4.60
N LEU A 152 -5.94 13.09 4.31
CA LEU A 152 -5.52 12.73 2.96
C LEU A 152 -6.72 12.72 1.99
N ASN A 153 -7.88 12.23 2.43
CA ASN A 153 -9.10 12.25 1.61
C ASN A 153 -9.66 13.66 1.41
N ARG A 154 -9.50 14.57 2.39
CA ARG A 154 -9.83 15.99 2.21
C ARG A 154 -8.94 16.60 1.12
N TYR A 155 -7.63 16.37 1.19
CA TYR A 155 -6.69 16.79 0.15
C TYR A 155 -7.04 16.22 -1.23
N ARG A 156 -7.38 14.93 -1.31
CA ARG A 156 -7.83 14.29 -2.57
C ARG A 156 -9.02 15.05 -3.19
N LYS A 157 -10.00 15.47 -2.38
CA LYS A 157 -11.15 16.25 -2.84
C LYS A 157 -10.75 17.66 -3.27
N GLU A 158 -9.85 18.32 -2.52
CA GLU A 158 -9.31 19.64 -2.88
C GLU A 158 -8.63 19.62 -4.25
N VAL A 159 -7.76 18.63 -4.50
CA VAL A 159 -7.07 18.49 -5.80
C VAL A 159 -8.06 18.18 -6.93
N ALA A 160 -9.05 17.32 -6.68
CA ALA A 160 -10.09 17.03 -7.68
C ALA A 160 -10.89 18.28 -8.06
N ALA A 161 -11.18 19.17 -7.10
CA ALA A 161 -11.85 20.43 -7.37
C ALA A 161 -10.98 21.39 -8.20
N ARG A 162 -9.66 21.45 -7.92
CA ARG A 162 -8.72 22.25 -8.72
C ARG A 162 -8.66 21.77 -10.17
N LEU A 163 -8.58 20.45 -10.38
CA LEU A 163 -8.61 19.85 -11.72
C LEU A 163 -9.90 20.13 -12.48
N ALA A 164 -11.05 20.16 -11.79
CA ALA A 164 -12.33 20.46 -12.44
C ALA A 164 -12.49 21.95 -12.79
N ALA A 165 -11.70 22.83 -12.17
CA ALA A 165 -11.72 24.28 -12.40
C ALA A 165 -10.66 24.75 -13.40
N ALA A 166 -9.72 23.87 -13.79
CA ALA A 166 -8.66 24.12 -14.76
C ALA A 166 -9.09 23.69 -16.17
#